data_AF-A0A485BVR6-F1
#
_entry.id   AF-A0A485BVR6-F1
#
_cell.length_a   1.000
_cell.length_b   1.000
_cell.length_c   1.000
_cell.angle_alpha   90.00
_cell.angle_beta   90.00
_cell.angle_gamma   90.00
#
_symmetry.space_group_name_H-M   'P 1'
#
loop_
_entity.id
_entity.type
_entity.pdbx_description
1 polymer ?
#
loop_
_entity_poly.entity_id
_entity_poly.type
_entity_poly.pdbx_seq_one_letter_code
_entity_poly.pdbx_strand_id
1 'polypeptide(L)'
;MTPSWGFDAELAALLSQKTGLTLQLVDTKFSSLILGLSGGRQDAVISALYITEERTRQADAIPYANTGPILWCAATVPLRRKRNTISVGSPSDYSRGPHG
;
A
#
# COMPACT_ATOMS: atom_id res chain seq x y z
N MET A 1 7.13 -24.73 -2.25
CA MET A 1 7.56 -23.51 -1.56
C MET A 1 6.96 -22.33 -2.31
N THR A 2 6.04 -21.60 -1.71
CA THR A 2 5.67 -20.28 -2.24
C THR A 2 6.83 -19.33 -1.90
N PRO A 3 7.43 -18.66 -2.89
CA PRO A 3 8.39 -17.60 -2.62
C PRO A 3 7.73 -16.50 -1.76
N SER A 4 8.45 -15.97 -0.77
CA SER A 4 7.93 -14.94 0.14
C SER A 4 7.94 -13.57 -0.55
N TRP A 5 7.00 -13.36 -1.46
CA TRP A 5 6.84 -12.13 -2.24
C TRP A 5 6.15 -10.99 -1.47
N GLY A 6 5.92 -11.17 -0.17
CA GLY A 6 5.19 -10.23 0.67
C GLY A 6 3.69 -10.49 0.67
N PHE A 7 3.01 -9.94 1.66
CA PHE A 7 1.61 -10.21 1.95
C PHE A 7 0.67 -9.97 0.75
N ASP A 8 0.82 -8.83 0.06
CA ASP A 8 -0.06 -8.46 -1.05
C ASP A 8 0.07 -9.41 -2.25
N ALA A 9 1.29 -9.85 -2.57
CA ALA A 9 1.54 -10.81 -3.65
C ALA A 9 1.02 -12.21 -3.30
N GLU A 10 1.18 -12.64 -2.05
CA GLU A 10 0.62 -13.90 -1.56
C GLU A 10 -0.92 -13.87 -1.56
N LEU A 11 -1.52 -12.75 -1.16
CA LEU A 11 -2.98 -12.55 -1.23
C LEU A 11 -3.48 -12.63 -2.68
N ALA A 12 -2.80 -11.97 -3.62
CA ALA A 12 -3.14 -12.04 -5.04
C ALA A 12 -3.09 -13.48 -5.59
N ALA A 13 -2.08 -14.26 -5.20
CA ALA A 13 -1.93 -15.66 -5.59
C ALA A 13 -3.03 -16.56 -5.01
N LEU A 14 -3.48 -16.31 -3.78
CA LEU A 14 -4.61 -17.03 -3.20
C LEU A 14 -5.94 -16.67 -3.87
N LEU A 15 -6.14 -15.39 -4.18
CA LEU A 15 -7.33 -14.92 -4.89
C LEU A 15 -7.41 -15.52 -6.29
N SER A 16 -6.31 -15.55 -7.04
CA SER A 16 -6.29 -16.12 -8.39
C SER A 16 -6.61 -17.62 -8.39
N GLN A 17 -6.09 -18.36 -7.41
CA GLN A 17 -6.41 -19.78 -7.22
C GLN A 17 -7.90 -19.98 -6.91
N LYS A 18 -8.49 -19.11 -6.07
CA LYS A 18 -9.90 -19.20 -5.68
C LYS A 18 -10.85 -18.82 -6.81
N THR A 19 -10.45 -17.92 -7.70
CA THR A 19 -11.26 -17.45 -8.83
C THR A 19 -10.98 -18.20 -10.14
N GLY A 20 -9.94 -19.04 -10.18
CA GLY A 20 -9.52 -19.74 -11.39
C GLY A 20 -8.85 -18.82 -12.44
N LEU A 21 -8.41 -17.62 -12.03
CA LEU A 21 -7.75 -16.66 -12.92
C LEU A 21 -6.24 -16.94 -13.00
N THR A 22 -5.64 -16.58 -14.14
CA THR A 22 -4.18 -16.59 -14.30
C THR A 22 -3.60 -15.31 -13.72
N LEU A 23 -2.80 -15.42 -12.66
CA LEU A 23 -2.17 -14.26 -12.04
C LEU A 23 -0.99 -13.74 -12.89
N GLN A 24 -0.99 -12.44 -13.14
CA GLN A 24 0.19 -11.70 -13.60
C GLN A 24 0.45 -10.53 -12.65
N LEU A 25 1.57 -10.57 -11.92
CA LEU A 25 2.00 -9.47 -11.07
C LEU A 25 2.80 -8.48 -11.90
N VAL A 26 2.40 -7.20 -11.85
CA VAL A 26 3.07 -6.10 -12.57
C VAL A 26 3.56 -5.08 -11.56
N ASP A 27 4.88 -4.88 -11.52
CA ASP A 27 5.47 -3.81 -10.72
C ASP A 27 5.07 -2.45 -11.29
N THR A 28 4.31 -1.69 -10.51
CA THR A 28 3.73 -0.41 -10.91
C THR A 28 4.05 0.60 -9.83
N LYS A 29 4.62 1.76 -10.21
CA LYS A 29 4.86 2.86 -9.29
C LYS A 29 3.58 3.23 -8.54
N PHE A 30 3.68 3.41 -7.22
CA PHE A 30 2.54 3.68 -6.34
C PHE A 30 1.65 4.84 -6.84
N SER A 31 2.26 5.93 -7.33
CA SER A 31 1.57 7.09 -7.88
C SER A 31 0.74 6.81 -9.14
N SER A 32 1.01 5.69 -9.83
CA SER A 32 0.40 5.31 -11.10
C SER A 32 -0.62 4.18 -10.98
N LEU A 33 -0.81 3.62 -9.79
CA LEU A 33 -1.70 2.48 -9.55
C LEU A 33 -3.16 2.79 -9.93
N ILE A 34 -3.72 3.88 -9.38
CA ILE A 34 -5.11 4.26 -9.66
C ILE A 34 -5.30 4.61 -11.14
N LEU A 35 -4.35 5.35 -11.72
CA LEU A 35 -4.42 5.72 -13.14
C LEU A 35 -4.33 4.50 -14.06
N GLY A 36 -3.56 3.49 -13.65
CA GLY A 36 -3.48 2.22 -14.35
C GLY A 36 -4.78 1.43 -14.31
N LEU A 37 -5.41 1.36 -13.14
CA LEU A 37 -6.72 0.73 -12.94
C LEU A 37 -7.81 1.43 -13.76
N SER A 38 -7.97 2.75 -13.62
CA SER A 38 -8.98 3.52 -14.36
C SER A 38 -8.73 3.56 -15.87
N GLY A 39 -7.48 3.39 -16.29
CA GLY A 39 -7.10 3.30 -17.71
C GLY A 39 -7.21 1.90 -18.30
N GLY A 40 -7.67 0.89 -17.54
CA GLY A 40 -7.81 -0.49 -18.00
C GLY A 40 -6.49 -1.23 -18.26
N ARG A 41 -5.37 -0.74 -17.70
CA ARG A 41 -4.07 -1.42 -17.81
C ARG A 41 -3.88 -2.51 -16.77
N GLN A 42 -4.59 -2.43 -15.65
CA GLN A 42 -4.64 -3.43 -14.61
C GLN A 42 -6.10 -3.72 -14.27
N ASP A 43 -6.42 -5.00 -14.04
CA ASP A 43 -7.77 -5.41 -13.63
C ASP A 43 -8.03 -5.19 -12.13
N ALA A 44 -6.97 -5.15 -11.32
CA ALA A 44 -7.03 -4.93 -9.88
C ALA A 44 -5.73 -4.33 -9.33
N VAL A 45 -5.81 -3.69 -8.16
CA VAL A 45 -4.66 -3.19 -7.40
C VAL A 45 -4.73 -3.71 -5.96
N ILE A 46 -3.64 -4.32 -5.49
CA ILE A 46 -3.45 -4.78 -4.09
C ILE A 46 -2.10 -4.21 -3.62
N SER A 47 -2.14 -3.14 -2.82
CA SER A 47 -0.92 -2.36 -2.45
C SER A 47 -1.10 -1.50 -1.18
N ALA A 48 -1.88 -1.98 -0.20
CA ALA A 48 -2.16 -1.29 1.06
C ALA A 48 -2.61 0.19 0.88
N LEU A 49 -3.38 0.46 -0.18
CA LEU A 49 -3.89 1.80 -0.45
C LEU A 49 -4.96 2.18 0.57
N TYR A 50 -4.81 3.35 1.19
CA TYR A 50 -5.91 3.96 1.93
C TYR A 50 -7.12 4.20 1.02
N ILE A 51 -8.29 3.79 1.50
CA ILE A 51 -9.58 4.09 0.89
C ILE A 51 -9.89 5.56 1.15
N THR A 52 -10.08 6.33 0.09
CA THR A 52 -10.45 7.75 0.15
C THR A 52 -11.58 8.02 -0.84
N GLU A 53 -12.40 9.03 -0.58
CA GLU A 53 -13.50 9.40 -1.48
C GLU A 53 -13.03 9.63 -2.92
N GLU A 54 -11.89 10.29 -3.09
CA GLU A 54 -11.32 10.58 -4.41
C GLU A 54 -11.00 9.30 -5.19
N ARG A 55 -10.48 8.27 -4.53
CA ARG A 55 -10.17 6.98 -5.17
C ARG A 55 -11.43 6.16 -5.43
N THR A 56 -12.39 6.19 -4.49
CA THR A 56 -13.65 5.44 -4.64
C THR A 56 -14.57 6.00 -5.73
N ARG A 57 -14.35 7.26 -6.17
CA ARG A 57 -15.01 7.78 -7.38
C ARG A 57 -14.48 7.15 -8.67
N GLN A 58 -13.28 6.58 -8.65
CA GLN A 58 -12.57 6.06 -9.82
C GLN A 58 -12.59 4.53 -9.89
N ALA A 59 -12.74 3.84 -8.76
CA ALA A 59 -12.83 2.38 -8.67
C ALA A 59 -13.48 1.92 -7.37
N ASP A 60 -14.12 0.75 -7.40
CA ASP A 60 -14.61 0.08 -6.20
C ASP A 60 -13.46 -0.38 -5.30
N ALA A 61 -13.68 -0.41 -3.98
CA ALA A 61 -12.69 -0.80 -3.00
C ALA A 61 -13.24 -1.81 -2.00
N ILE A 62 -12.45 -2.86 -1.73
CA ILE A 62 -12.73 -3.85 -0.68
C ILE A 62 -11.60 -3.75 0.36
N PRO A 63 -11.90 -3.37 1.62
CA PRO A 63 -10.89 -3.35 2.66
C PRO A 63 -10.44 -4.77 3.02
N TYR A 64 -9.14 -5.02 3.00
CA TYR A 64 -8.54 -6.30 3.42
C TYR A 64 -7.57 -6.17 4.61
N ALA A 65 -7.28 -4.94 5.03
CA ALA A 65 -6.51 -4.63 6.22
C ALA A 65 -7.07 -3.38 6.89
N ASN A 66 -7.08 -3.36 8.23
CA ASN A 66 -7.43 -2.18 9.01
C ASN A 66 -6.17 -1.64 9.68
N THR A 67 -5.69 -0.48 9.23
CA THR A 67 -4.49 0.16 9.77
C THR A 67 -4.76 1.64 10.00
N GLY A 68 -4.06 2.23 10.98
CA GLY A 68 -4.15 3.66 11.31
C GLY A 68 -2.80 4.36 11.19
N PRO A 69 -2.76 5.68 11.33
CA PRO A 69 -1.50 6.41 11.44
C PRO A 69 -0.70 5.92 12.64
N ILE A 70 0.60 5.68 12.45
CA ILE A 70 1.50 5.19 13.49
C ILE A 70 2.63 6.20 13.70
N LEU A 71 2.87 6.59 14.95
CA LEU A 71 4.04 7.36 15.34
C LEU A 71 5.14 6.41 15.81
N TRP A 72 6.29 6.47 15.16
CA TRP A 72 7.48 5.70 15.52
C TRP A 72 8.48 6.61 16.23
N CYS A 73 9.10 6.12 17.31
CA CYS A 73 10.21 6.80 17.98
C CYS A 73 11.34 5.82 18.28
N ALA A 74 12.57 6.33 18.38
CA ALA A 74 13.73 5.50 18.69
C ALA A 74 13.65 4.98 20.14
N ALA A 75 13.90 3.67 20.32
CA ALA A 75 13.74 2.98 21.60
C ALA A 75 14.58 3.56 22.75
N THR A 76 15.68 4.25 22.44
CA THR A 76 16.66 4.77 23.43
C THR A 76 16.42 6.23 23.84
N VAL A 77 15.28 6.83 23.47
CA VAL A 77 14.94 8.20 23.89
C VAL A 77 14.16 8.14 25.21
N PRO A 78 14.78 8.39 26.39
CA PRO A 78 13.99 8.75 27.55
C PRO A 78 13.26 10.05 27.20
N LEU A 79 11.95 10.14 27.51
CA LEU A 79 11.06 11.30 27.30
C LEU A 79 11.55 12.62 27.96
N ARG A 80 12.81 12.69 28.41
CA ARG A 80 13.44 13.73 29.21
C ARG A 80 14.55 14.49 28.49
N ARG A 81 14.76 14.30 27.18
CA ARG A 81 15.64 15.18 26.37
C ARG A 81 14.83 16.09 25.46
N LYS A 82 14.90 17.39 25.76
CA LYS A 82 14.36 18.54 25.02
C LYS A 82 14.94 18.64 23.59
N ARG A 83 14.57 17.74 22.69
CA ARG A 83 14.69 18.00 21.25
C ARG A 83 13.29 18.20 20.70
N ASN A 84 12.94 19.46 20.45
CA ASN A 84 11.63 19.89 19.96
C ASN A 84 11.49 19.66 18.45
N THR A 85 11.99 18.52 17.94
CA THR A 85 12.04 18.24 16.51
C THR A 85 11.16 17.04 16.23
N ILE A 86 9.99 17.31 15.64
CA ILE A 86 9.10 16.28 15.12
C ILE A 86 9.36 16.25 13.61
N SER A 87 9.83 15.11 13.10
CA SER A 87 9.86 14.88 11.66
C SER A 87 8.49 14.34 11.26
N VAL A 88 7.80 15.07 10.40
CA VAL A 88 6.63 14.55 9.69
C VAL A 88 7.15 14.02 8.36
N GLY A 89 6.67 12.85 7.92
CA GLY A 89 6.98 12.36 6.57
C GLY A 89 6.60 13.43 5.54
N SER A 90 7.43 13.64 4.53
CA SER A 90 7.11 14.62 3.50
C SER A 90 5.77 14.23 2.85
N PRO A 91 4.89 15.15 2.46
CA PRO A 91 3.67 14.81 1.72
C PRO A 91 3.94 13.93 0.48
N SER A 92 5.15 14.03 -0.08
CA SER A 92 5.68 13.17 -1.16
C SER A 92 5.94 11.72 -0.76
N ASP A 93 6.14 11.45 0.53
CA ASP A 93 6.42 10.11 1.07
C ASP A 93 5.13 9.31 1.27
N TYR A 94 4.00 9.98 1.53
CA TYR A 94 2.67 9.34 1.49
C TYR A 94 2.23 8.95 0.07
N SER A 95 2.85 9.54 -0.94
CA SER A 95 2.71 9.18 -2.35
C SER A 95 3.79 8.19 -2.81
N ARG A 96 4.68 7.76 -1.91
CA ARG A 96 5.65 6.69 -2.10
C ARG A 96 5.40 5.60 -1.06
N GLY A 97 4.46 4.69 -1.37
CA GLY A 97 4.52 3.32 -0.86
C GLY A 97 5.90 2.70 -1.13
N PRO A 98 6.27 1.60 -0.43
CA PRO A 98 7.66 1.22 -0.26
C PRO A 98 8.34 1.01 -1.61
N HIS A 99 9.56 1.53 -1.70
CA HIS A 99 10.50 1.55 -2.84
C HIS A 99 10.53 2.84 -3.66
N GLY A 100 11.55 3.66 -3.33
CA GLY A 100 12.49 4.06 -4.37
C GLY A 100 13.31 2.86 -4.82
#